data_AF-A0A929ZF60-F1
#
_entry.id   AF-A0A929ZF60-F1
#
_cell.length_a   1.000
_cell.length_b   1.000
_cell.length_c   1.000
_cell.angle_alpha   90.00
_cell.angle_beta   90.00
_cell.angle_gamma   90.00
#
_symmetry.space_group_name_H-M   'P 1'
#
loop_
_entity.id
_entity.type
_entity.pdbx_description
1 polymer ?
#
loop_
_entity_poly.entity_id
_entity_poly.type
_entity_poly.pdbx_seq_one_letter_code
_entity_poly.pdbx_strand_id
1 'polypeptide(L)'
;MNIFLTANMKTFEDFVALYAPGDEARANRGRSLFSYALGNSEPEERYKIVDFLLERNPSFAHQSGDGASLLHILLGAVKHDPARDAAIAQVLVDHGETFNCLDDRKRLPLQYLLPLHRYSDEDLAPIYDVVFASPDPGFTTVVDGGKPFHELVRAFEDRQVLADRIDDYLRTQGDTH
;
A
#
# COMPACT_ATOMS: atom_id res chain seq x y z
N MET A 1 -5.09 -18.31 -19.51
CA MET A 1 -4.59 -17.50 -18.37
C MET A 1 -4.98 -18.20 -17.08
N ASN A 2 -4.17 -18.17 -16.02
CA ASN A 2 -4.60 -18.69 -14.70
C ASN A 2 -5.25 -17.59 -13.86
N ILE A 3 -5.97 -17.96 -12.79
CA ILE A 3 -6.74 -17.01 -11.96
C ILE A 3 -5.89 -15.88 -11.38
N PHE A 4 -4.62 -16.15 -11.01
CA PHE A 4 -3.70 -15.15 -10.46
C PHE A 4 -3.32 -14.08 -11.51
N LEU A 5 -2.95 -14.51 -12.71
CA LEU A 5 -2.62 -13.57 -13.80
C LEU A 5 -3.86 -12.85 -14.32
N THR A 6 -5.03 -13.51 -14.29
CA THR A 6 -6.30 -12.85 -14.59
C THR A 6 -6.59 -11.73 -13.58
N ALA A 7 -6.47 -12.00 -12.28
CA ALA A 7 -6.66 -10.98 -11.24
C ALA A 7 -5.71 -9.78 -11.41
N ASN A 8 -4.48 -10.03 -11.86
CA ASN A 8 -3.46 -9.00 -12.00
C ASN A 8 -3.53 -8.19 -13.30
N MET A 9 -4.09 -8.74 -14.39
CA MET A 9 -3.94 -8.15 -15.73
C MET A 9 -5.25 -7.99 -16.51
N LYS A 10 -6.37 -8.50 -15.98
CA LYS A 10 -7.65 -8.56 -16.70
C LYS A 10 -8.75 -7.84 -15.94
N THR A 11 -9.91 -7.77 -16.57
CA THR A 11 -11.11 -7.15 -16.01
C THR A 11 -11.71 -8.02 -14.91
N PHE A 12 -12.58 -7.41 -14.11
CA PHE A 12 -13.38 -8.08 -13.12
C PHE A 12 -14.28 -9.17 -13.75
N GLU A 13 -14.83 -8.91 -14.93
CA GLU A 13 -15.65 -9.90 -15.65
C GLU A 13 -14.86 -11.16 -16.02
N ASP A 14 -13.65 -10.99 -16.58
CA ASP A 14 -12.75 -12.10 -16.90
C ASP A 14 -12.33 -12.87 -15.62
N PHE A 15 -12.11 -12.14 -14.53
CA PHE A 15 -11.77 -12.70 -13.23
C PHE A 15 -12.92 -13.57 -12.66
N VAL A 16 -14.13 -13.03 -12.61
CA VAL A 16 -15.32 -13.75 -12.10
C VAL A 16 -15.66 -14.96 -12.97
N ALA A 17 -15.49 -14.87 -14.29
CA ALA A 17 -15.74 -15.99 -15.20
C ALA A 17 -14.81 -17.19 -14.94
N LEU A 18 -13.62 -16.95 -14.36
CA LEU A 18 -12.62 -17.99 -14.07
C LEU A 18 -12.60 -18.41 -12.59
N TYR A 19 -13.05 -17.53 -11.70
CA TYR A 19 -13.02 -17.73 -10.26
C TYR A 19 -13.86 -18.94 -9.82
N ALA A 20 -13.30 -19.76 -8.93
CA ALA A 20 -14.03 -20.80 -8.21
C ALA A 20 -13.91 -20.60 -6.69
N PRO A 21 -14.96 -20.90 -5.89
CA PRO A 21 -14.87 -20.84 -4.43
C PRO A 21 -13.68 -21.64 -3.88
N GLY A 22 -12.95 -21.05 -2.94
CA GLY A 22 -11.68 -21.55 -2.43
C GLY A 22 -10.46 -20.92 -3.10
N ASP A 23 -10.62 -20.24 -4.25
CA ASP A 23 -9.53 -19.53 -4.91
C ASP A 23 -8.96 -18.37 -4.07
N GLU A 24 -9.80 -17.72 -3.27
CA GLU A 24 -9.46 -16.65 -2.35
C GLU A 24 -8.40 -17.04 -1.30
N ALA A 25 -8.34 -18.33 -0.95
CA ALA A 25 -7.37 -18.87 0.00
C ALA A 25 -6.08 -19.34 -0.66
N ARG A 26 -6.02 -19.42 -2.00
CA ARG A 26 -4.87 -19.96 -2.73
C ARG A 26 -3.70 -18.98 -2.75
N ALA A 27 -2.50 -19.55 -2.79
CA ALA A 27 -1.27 -18.83 -3.05
C ALA A 27 -0.52 -19.43 -4.25
N ASN A 28 0.14 -18.57 -5.01
CA ASN A 28 1.06 -18.92 -6.07
C ASN A 28 2.46 -18.43 -5.69
N ARG A 29 3.38 -19.37 -5.44
CA ARG A 29 4.76 -19.07 -4.98
C ARG A 29 4.79 -18.12 -3.77
N GLY A 30 3.95 -18.38 -2.77
CA GLY A 30 3.86 -17.58 -1.55
C GLY A 30 3.07 -16.27 -1.68
N ARG A 31 2.55 -15.93 -2.86
CA ARG A 31 1.71 -14.74 -3.08
C ARG A 31 0.25 -15.13 -3.25
N SER A 32 -0.62 -14.60 -2.40
CA SER A 32 -2.05 -14.86 -2.43
C SER A 32 -2.73 -14.28 -3.68
N LEU A 33 -3.93 -14.76 -4.00
CA LEU A 33 -4.73 -14.19 -5.09
C LEU A 33 -4.99 -12.69 -4.88
N PHE A 34 -5.20 -12.28 -3.62
CA PHE A 34 -5.35 -10.90 -3.21
C PHE A 34 -4.12 -10.04 -3.53
N SER A 35 -2.90 -10.55 -3.29
CA SER A 35 -1.65 -9.87 -3.69
C SER A 35 -1.58 -9.62 -5.19
N TYR A 36 -2.06 -10.54 -6.02
CA TYR A 36 -2.11 -10.36 -7.48
C TYR A 36 -3.16 -9.31 -7.88
N ALA A 37 -4.32 -9.31 -7.23
CA ALA A 37 -5.37 -8.33 -7.47
C ALA A 37 -4.92 -6.90 -7.15
N LEU A 38 -4.24 -6.67 -6.01
CA LEU A 38 -3.66 -5.36 -5.67
C LEU A 38 -2.71 -4.83 -6.75
N GLY A 39 -1.98 -5.72 -7.42
CA GLY A 39 -1.06 -5.34 -8.49
C GLY A 39 -1.71 -5.04 -9.84
N ASN A 40 -3.05 -5.06 -9.94
CA ASN A 40 -3.74 -4.74 -11.19
C ASN A 40 -3.60 -3.25 -11.51
N SER A 41 -3.07 -2.95 -12.69
CA SER A 41 -2.72 -1.59 -13.10
C SER A 41 -3.93 -0.70 -13.41
N GLU A 42 -5.10 -1.28 -13.69
CA GLU A 42 -6.32 -0.52 -13.93
C GLU A 42 -7.11 -0.37 -12.61
N PRO A 43 -7.25 0.85 -12.05
CA PRO A 43 -7.85 1.05 -10.73
C PRO A 43 -9.26 0.51 -10.61
N GLU A 44 -10.10 0.74 -11.63
CA GLU A 44 -11.49 0.27 -11.61
C GLU A 44 -11.56 -1.26 -11.45
N GLU A 45 -10.74 -1.98 -12.22
CA GLU A 45 -10.70 -3.44 -12.17
C GLU A 45 -10.04 -3.95 -10.88
N ARG A 46 -8.94 -3.31 -10.46
CA ARG A 46 -8.27 -3.59 -9.18
C ARG A 46 -9.27 -3.53 -8.03
N TYR A 47 -10.03 -2.45 -7.93
CA TYR A 47 -10.96 -2.20 -6.84
C TYR A 47 -12.13 -3.18 -6.82
N LYS A 48 -12.73 -3.49 -7.98
CA LYS A 48 -13.79 -4.50 -8.06
C LYS A 48 -13.30 -5.90 -7.64
N ILE A 49 -12.11 -6.30 -8.09
CA ILE A 49 -11.54 -7.62 -7.75
C ILE A 49 -11.15 -7.66 -6.27
N VAL A 50 -10.55 -6.59 -5.74
CA VAL A 50 -10.18 -6.46 -4.32
C VAL A 50 -11.41 -6.55 -3.43
N ASP A 51 -12.47 -5.78 -3.69
CA ASP A 51 -13.71 -5.81 -2.90
C ASP A 51 -14.32 -7.21 -2.90
N PHE A 52 -14.44 -7.82 -4.07
CA PHE A 52 -14.96 -9.17 -4.22
C PHE A 52 -14.18 -10.19 -3.37
N LEU A 53 -12.85 -10.07 -3.34
CA LEU A 53 -12.00 -10.95 -2.55
C LEU A 53 -12.15 -10.66 -1.05
N LEU A 54 -12.17 -9.40 -0.62
CA LEU A 54 -12.34 -9.01 0.79
C LEU A 54 -13.64 -9.54 1.39
N GLU A 55 -14.74 -9.49 0.65
CA GLU A 55 -16.03 -10.08 1.05
C GLU A 55 -15.95 -11.59 1.32
N ARG A 56 -14.92 -12.26 0.78
CA ARG A 56 -14.70 -13.71 0.88
C ARG A 56 -13.56 -14.08 1.82
N ASN A 57 -13.06 -13.11 2.59
CA ASN A 57 -11.97 -13.31 3.56
C ASN A 57 -10.74 -13.99 2.93
N PRO A 58 -10.04 -13.29 2.03
CA PRO A 58 -9.00 -13.88 1.23
C PRO A 58 -7.74 -14.12 2.07
N SER A 59 -6.83 -14.96 1.58
CA SER A 59 -5.50 -15.03 2.15
C SER A 59 -4.73 -13.73 1.91
N PHE A 60 -4.10 -13.22 2.96
CA PHE A 60 -3.14 -12.10 2.89
C PHE A 60 -1.69 -12.58 2.77
N ALA A 61 -1.46 -13.88 2.54
CA ALA A 61 -0.11 -14.41 2.39
C ALA A 61 0.64 -13.70 1.27
N HIS A 62 1.77 -13.09 1.61
CA HIS A 62 2.61 -12.39 0.65
C HIS A 62 4.08 -12.67 0.93
N GLN A 63 4.75 -13.25 -0.07
CA GLN A 63 6.19 -13.41 -0.10
C GLN A 63 6.67 -12.91 -1.46
N SER A 64 7.33 -11.76 -1.47
CA SER A 64 7.96 -11.22 -2.68
C SER A 64 9.47 -11.45 -2.64
N GLY A 65 10.05 -11.65 -3.82
CA GLY A 65 11.50 -11.81 -3.96
C GLY A 65 12.30 -10.51 -3.87
N ASP A 66 11.61 -9.36 -3.82
CA ASP A 66 12.18 -8.01 -3.68
C ASP A 66 11.87 -7.36 -2.32
N GLY A 67 11.41 -8.15 -1.34
CA GLY A 67 11.08 -7.66 -0.01
C GLY A 67 9.82 -6.80 0.09
N ALA A 68 9.10 -6.56 -1.01
CA ALA A 68 7.88 -5.77 -1.01
C ALA A 68 6.78 -6.42 -0.14
N SER A 69 6.01 -5.58 0.54
CA SER A 69 4.80 -5.96 1.29
C SER A 69 3.52 -5.68 0.49
N LEU A 70 2.34 -6.05 1.01
CA LEU A 70 1.08 -5.70 0.33
C LEU A 70 0.87 -4.18 0.26
N LEU A 71 1.31 -3.44 1.28
CA LEU A 71 1.28 -1.97 1.27
C LEU A 71 2.16 -1.38 0.16
N HIS A 72 3.33 -1.99 -0.11
CA HIS A 72 4.18 -1.59 -1.23
C HIS A 72 3.49 -1.82 -2.58
N ILE A 73 2.75 -2.91 -2.73
CA ILE A 73 2.00 -3.18 -3.98
C ILE A 73 0.89 -2.16 -4.17
N LEU A 74 0.10 -1.90 -3.12
CA LEU A 74 -1.01 -0.95 -3.16
C LEU A 74 -0.52 0.48 -3.47
N LEU A 75 0.45 0.97 -2.70
CA LEU A 75 0.94 2.35 -2.81
C LEU A 75 1.96 2.55 -3.92
N GLY A 76 2.49 1.46 -4.48
CA GLY A 76 3.37 1.48 -5.66
C GLY A 76 2.62 1.56 -7.00
N ALA A 77 1.28 1.57 -6.99
CA ALA A 77 0.49 1.79 -8.19
C ALA A 77 0.74 3.19 -8.79
N VAL A 78 0.42 3.37 -10.08
CA VAL A 78 0.58 4.67 -10.76
C VAL A 78 -0.69 5.53 -10.68
N LYS A 79 -1.85 4.87 -10.56
CA LYS A 79 -3.17 5.50 -10.50
C LYS A 79 -3.84 5.05 -9.21
N HIS A 80 -4.29 6.04 -8.44
CA HIS A 80 -4.92 5.89 -7.14
C HIS A 80 -6.31 6.52 -7.12
N ASP A 81 -7.20 5.90 -6.38
CA ASP A 81 -8.31 6.55 -5.70
C ASP A 81 -7.91 6.60 -4.21
N PRO A 82 -7.51 7.78 -3.69
CA PRO A 82 -6.93 7.88 -2.36
C PRO A 82 -7.84 7.39 -1.23
N ALA A 83 -9.16 7.60 -1.35
CA ALA A 83 -10.11 7.14 -0.33
C ALA A 83 -10.22 5.61 -0.33
N ARG A 84 -10.22 4.99 -1.51
CA ARG A 84 -10.24 3.53 -1.66
C ARG A 84 -8.93 2.91 -1.19
N ASP A 85 -7.79 3.51 -1.55
CA ASP A 85 -6.48 3.02 -1.12
C ASP A 85 -6.30 3.15 0.39
N ALA A 86 -6.81 4.22 1.01
CA ALA A 86 -6.84 4.36 2.46
C ALA A 86 -7.65 3.24 3.13
N ALA A 87 -8.86 2.95 2.63
CA ALA A 87 -9.69 1.88 3.17
C ALA A 87 -9.00 0.50 3.05
N ILE A 88 -8.37 0.21 1.90
CA ILE A 88 -7.62 -1.03 1.71
C ILE A 88 -6.40 -1.06 2.63
N ALA A 89 -5.64 0.03 2.75
CA ALA A 89 -4.48 0.11 3.62
C ALA A 89 -4.85 -0.13 5.09
N GLN A 90 -6.01 0.38 5.55
CA GLN A 90 -6.51 0.11 6.90
C GLN A 90 -6.77 -1.39 7.10
N VAL A 91 -7.42 -2.05 6.14
CA VAL A 91 -7.62 -3.52 6.19
C VAL A 91 -6.28 -4.26 6.29
N LEU A 92 -5.26 -3.82 5.54
CA LEU A 92 -3.93 -4.42 5.61
C LEU A 92 -3.31 -4.28 7.00
N VAL A 93 -3.38 -3.08 7.58
CA VAL A 93 -2.90 -2.81 8.94
C VAL A 93 -3.65 -3.65 9.97
N ASP A 94 -4.97 -3.76 9.85
CA ASP A 94 -5.80 -4.61 10.73
C ASP A 94 -5.43 -6.10 10.63
N HIS A 95 -4.88 -6.52 9.48
CA HIS A 95 -4.34 -7.86 9.24
C HIS A 95 -2.84 -8.00 9.54
N GLY A 96 -2.22 -7.00 10.18
CA GLY A 96 -0.86 -7.07 10.72
C GLY A 96 0.24 -6.53 9.80
N GLU A 97 -0.10 -5.90 8.67
CA GLU A 97 0.88 -5.13 7.90
C GLU A 97 1.32 -3.87 8.67
N THR A 98 2.53 -3.41 8.41
CA THR A 98 3.08 -2.19 8.99
C THR A 98 3.60 -1.26 7.91
N PHE A 99 3.43 0.05 8.08
CA PHE A 99 4.06 1.02 7.19
C PHE A 99 5.57 1.09 7.41
N ASN A 100 6.06 0.71 8.59
CA ASN A 100 7.49 0.59 8.86
C ASN A 100 8.07 -0.75 8.37
N CYS A 101 7.97 -1.00 7.07
CA CYS A 101 8.64 -2.12 6.42
C CYS A 101 9.43 -1.62 5.22
N LEU A 102 10.66 -2.12 5.06
CA LEU A 102 11.51 -1.76 3.93
C LEU A 102 11.48 -2.87 2.89
N ASP A 103 11.30 -2.50 1.62
CA ASP A 103 11.64 -3.38 0.50
C ASP A 103 13.17 -3.56 0.36
N ASP A 104 13.60 -4.40 -0.58
CA ASP A 104 15.03 -4.64 -0.83
C ASP A 104 15.78 -3.41 -1.34
N ARG A 105 15.04 -2.41 -1.85
CA ARG A 105 15.58 -1.10 -2.25
C ARG A 105 15.61 -0.10 -1.08
N LYS A 106 15.35 -0.56 0.15
CA LYS A 106 15.31 0.27 1.36
C LYS A 106 14.30 1.41 1.26
N ARG A 107 13.12 1.13 0.71
CA ARG A 107 12.01 2.10 0.62
C ARG A 107 10.85 1.65 1.50
N LEU A 108 10.19 2.62 2.12
CA LEU A 108 8.92 2.40 2.82
C LEU A 108 7.75 2.42 1.82
N PRO A 109 6.58 1.82 2.13
CA PRO A 109 5.40 1.92 1.28
C PRO A 109 5.00 3.37 0.99
N LEU A 110 5.00 4.23 2.01
CA LEU A 110 4.66 5.65 1.88
C LEU A 110 5.62 6.40 0.92
N GLN A 111 6.86 5.94 0.79
CA GLN A 111 7.85 6.55 -0.09
C GLN A 111 7.45 6.48 -1.58
N TYR A 112 6.61 5.50 -1.97
CA TYR A 112 6.12 5.38 -3.34
C TYR A 112 5.14 6.48 -3.74
N LEU A 113 4.54 7.20 -2.77
CA LEU A 113 3.63 8.32 -3.04
C LEU A 113 4.36 9.66 -3.26
N LEU A 114 5.62 9.79 -2.81
CA LEU A 114 6.40 11.03 -2.92
C LEU A 114 6.57 11.53 -4.36
N PRO A 115 6.91 10.69 -5.37
CA PRO A 115 7.08 11.16 -6.74
C PRO A 115 5.77 11.34 -7.53
N LEU A 116 4.60 11.14 -6.92
CA LEU A 116 3.32 11.20 -7.62
C LEU A 116 2.78 12.63 -7.74
N HIS A 117 3.43 13.45 -8.56
CA HIS A 117 3.09 14.87 -8.77
C HIS A 117 1.64 15.14 -9.23
N ARG A 118 0.94 14.11 -9.73
CA ARG A 118 -0.46 14.22 -10.14
C ARG A 118 -1.45 14.31 -8.96
N TYR A 119 -0.99 13.98 -7.75
CA TYR A 119 -1.77 14.05 -6.52
C TYR A 119 -1.12 15.07 -5.59
N SER A 120 -1.92 16.02 -5.13
CA SER A 120 -1.55 16.94 -4.06
C SER A 120 -1.53 16.22 -2.72
N ASP A 121 -0.94 16.86 -1.70
CA ASP A 121 -1.05 16.37 -0.32
C ASP A 121 -2.53 16.32 0.16
N GLU A 122 -3.40 17.20 -0.33
CA GLU A 122 -4.83 17.18 -0.02
C GLU A 122 -5.53 15.94 -0.61
N ASP A 123 -5.19 15.57 -1.85
CA ASP A 123 -5.72 14.35 -2.47
C ASP A 123 -5.28 13.10 -1.68
N LEU A 124 -4.01 13.06 -1.23
CA LEU A 124 -3.43 11.92 -0.53
C LEU A 124 -3.74 11.89 0.98
N ALA A 125 -4.39 12.93 1.51
CA ALA A 125 -4.72 13.05 2.92
C ALA A 125 -5.41 11.81 3.52
N PRO A 126 -6.36 11.13 2.84
CA PRO A 126 -6.97 9.92 3.38
C PRO A 126 -5.95 8.78 3.64
N ILE A 127 -4.96 8.63 2.77
CA ILE A 127 -3.91 7.62 2.97
C ILE A 127 -3.00 8.04 4.13
N TYR A 128 -2.65 9.33 4.20
CA TYR A 128 -1.86 9.85 5.31
C TYR A 128 -2.56 9.60 6.65
N ASP A 129 -3.86 9.84 6.74
CA ASP A 129 -4.63 9.60 7.98
C ASP A 129 -4.45 8.17 8.51
N VAL A 130 -4.47 7.17 7.63
CA VAL A 130 -4.22 5.77 8.00
C VAL A 130 -2.77 5.56 8.46
N VAL A 131 -1.79 6.17 7.79
CA VAL A 131 -0.38 6.09 8.20
C VAL A 131 -0.18 6.70 9.58
N PHE A 132 -0.68 7.91 9.84
CA PHE A 132 -0.51 8.59 11.12
C PHE A 132 -1.28 7.93 12.27
N ALA A 133 -2.33 7.17 11.96
CA ALA A 133 -3.04 6.34 12.93
C ALA A 133 -2.35 4.98 13.19
N SER A 134 -1.44 4.56 12.31
CA SER A 134 -0.68 3.31 12.47
C SER A 134 0.20 3.36 13.72
N PRO A 135 0.31 2.26 14.49
CA PRO A 135 1.23 2.20 15.64
C PRO A 135 2.70 2.34 15.24
N ASP A 136 3.05 1.99 14.00
CA ASP A 136 4.42 2.06 13.50
C ASP A 136 4.46 2.66 12.07
N PRO A 137 4.44 4.00 11.95
CA PRO A 137 4.40 4.68 10.66
C PRO A 137 5.74 4.73 9.93
N GLY A 138 6.87 4.45 10.61
CA GLY A 138 8.20 4.41 10.00
C GLY A 138 8.87 5.76 9.72
N PHE A 139 8.37 6.88 10.26
CA PHE A 139 8.89 8.23 9.96
C PHE A 139 10.38 8.45 10.31
N THR A 140 10.91 7.73 11.29
CA THR A 140 12.32 7.79 11.70
C THR A 140 13.17 6.70 11.07
N THR A 141 12.58 5.81 10.27
CA THR A 141 13.29 4.70 9.63
C THR A 141 14.27 5.23 8.61
N VAL A 142 15.50 4.73 8.67
CA VAL A 142 16.56 5.09 7.72
C VAL A 142 16.29 4.39 6.40
N VAL A 143 16.01 5.17 5.37
CA VAL A 143 15.74 4.70 4.02
C VAL A 143 16.99 4.73 3.16
N ASP A 144 16.87 4.34 1.89
CA ASP A 144 17.94 4.45 0.91
C ASP A 144 18.57 5.85 0.89
N GLY A 145 19.90 5.93 0.80
CA GLY A 145 20.65 7.17 0.96
C GLY A 145 21.01 7.54 2.41
N GLY A 146 20.62 6.73 3.39
CA GLY A 146 21.13 6.81 4.77
C GLY A 146 20.50 7.90 5.64
N LYS A 147 19.40 8.51 5.19
CA LYS A 147 18.64 9.51 5.96
C LYS A 147 17.34 8.91 6.51
N PRO A 148 16.84 9.41 7.66
CA PRO A 148 15.49 9.12 8.12
C PRO A 148 14.42 9.52 7.08
N PHE A 149 13.30 8.80 7.04
CA PHE A 149 12.22 9.09 6.09
C PHE A 149 11.70 10.53 6.17
N HIS A 150 11.47 11.08 7.37
CA HIS A 150 10.99 12.46 7.52
C HIS A 150 11.92 13.51 6.88
N GLU A 151 13.25 13.30 6.93
CA GLU A 151 14.20 14.17 6.22
C GLU A 151 14.12 14.03 4.70
N LEU A 152 13.84 12.82 4.19
CA LEU A 152 13.67 12.58 2.76
C LEU A 152 12.46 13.34 2.22
N VAL A 153 11.32 13.33 2.92
CA VAL A 153 10.07 13.98 2.48
C VAL A 153 10.28 15.47 2.22
N ARG A 154 11.10 16.14 3.03
CA ARG A 154 11.43 17.57 2.88
C ARG A 154 12.05 17.93 1.53
N ALA A 155 12.68 16.97 0.85
CA ALA A 155 13.28 17.18 -0.46
C ALA A 155 12.24 17.26 -1.61
N PHE A 156 10.97 16.95 -1.35
CA PHE A 156 9.89 16.96 -2.33
C PHE A 156 9.03 18.22 -2.16
N GLU A 157 9.08 19.12 -3.15
CA GLU A 157 8.35 20.40 -3.13
C GLU A 157 6.83 20.21 -3.01
N ASP A 158 6.28 19.16 -3.60
CA ASP A 158 4.83 18.86 -3.57
C ASP A 158 4.37 18.11 -2.31
N ARG A 159 5.26 17.91 -1.32
CA ARG A 159 5.00 17.09 -0.11
C ARG A 159 5.24 17.85 1.19
N GLN A 160 5.16 19.18 1.16
CA GLN A 160 5.45 20.00 2.34
C GLN A 160 4.38 19.85 3.42
N VAL A 161 3.10 19.62 3.08
CA VAL A 161 2.05 19.39 4.08
C VAL A 161 2.28 18.04 4.77
N LEU A 162 2.64 17.00 4.02
CA LEU A 162 3.06 15.74 4.61
C LEU A 162 4.26 15.92 5.54
N ALA A 163 5.28 16.66 5.10
CA ALA A 163 6.48 16.89 5.90
C ALA A 163 6.19 17.63 7.20
N ASP A 164 5.37 18.69 7.16
CA ASP A 164 4.94 19.44 8.34
C ASP A 164 4.14 18.56 9.31
N ARG A 165 3.24 17.74 8.78
CA ARG A 165 2.46 16.79 9.58
C ARG A 165 3.35 15.75 10.27
N ILE A 166 4.40 15.26 9.61
CA ILE A 166 5.37 14.34 10.21
C ILE A 166 6.12 15.03 11.36
N ASP A 167 6.58 16.26 11.16
CA ASP A 167 7.31 17.00 12.20
C ASP A 167 6.43 17.26 13.43
N ASP A 168 5.16 17.62 13.24
CA ASP A 168 4.20 17.78 14.33
C ASP A 168 3.95 16.45 15.07
N TYR A 169 3.80 15.36 14.34
CA TYR A 169 3.67 14.02 14.95
C TYR A 169 4.91 13.66 15.78
N LEU A 170 6.12 13.83 15.24
CA LEU A 170 7.35 13.49 15.95
C LEU A 170 7.56 14.36 17.19
N ARG A 171 7.20 15.65 17.14
CA ARG A 171 7.27 16.55 18.29
C ARG A 171 6.33 16.10 19.41
N THR A 172 5.08 15.77 19.07
CA THR A 172 4.10 15.31 20.08
C THR A 172 4.50 13.99 20.73
N GLN A 173 5.06 13.03 19.97
CA GLN A 173 5.57 11.79 20.54
C GLN A 173 6.80 12.01 21.43
N GLY A 174 7.70 12.93 21.05
CA GLY A 174 8.87 13.30 21.84
C GLY A 174 8.55 13.99 23.17
N ASP A 175 7.48 14.78 23.23
CA ASP A 175 7.01 15.45 24.46
C ASP A 175 6.30 14.50 25.44
N THR A 176 6.04 13.25 25.04
CA THR A 176 5.34 12.25 25.86
C THR A 176 6.31 11.36 26.67
N HIS A 177 7.61 11.67 26.71
CA HIS A 177 8.66 10.91 27.42
C HIS A 177 9.50 11.83 28.32
#